data_AF-A0A6V7KW52-F1
#
_entry.id   AF-A0A6V7KW52-F1
#
_cell.length_a   1.000
_cell.length_b   1.000
_cell.length_c   1.000
_cell.angle_alpha   90.00
_cell.angle_beta   90.00
_cell.angle_gamma   90.00
#
_symmetry.space_group_name_H-M   'P 1'
#
loop_
_entity.id
_entity.type
_entity.pdbx_description
1 polymer ?
#
loop_
_entity_poly.entity_id
_entity_poly.type
_entity_poly.pdbx_seq_one_letter_code
_entity_poly.pdbx_strand_id
1 'polypeptide(L)' 'HPVTCCDAQMISTMDTNMQQAEGIFGRCTTCIKNFFRSICDMTCAADQSRFLAATEILEDDDGEYINGIK' A
#
# COMPACT_ATOMS: atom_id res chain seq x y z
N HIS A 1 0.33 -13.44 14.94
CA HIS A 1 0.47 -12.60 13.73
C HIS A 1 -0.01 -11.20 14.07
N PRO A 2 0.71 -10.13 13.67
CA PRO A 2 0.18 -8.78 13.82
C PRO A 2 -1.11 -8.63 13.00
N VAL A 3 -2.05 -7.82 13.49
CA VAL A 3 -3.27 -7.49 12.73
C VAL A 3 -2.86 -6.52 11.63
N THR A 4 -3.04 -6.91 10.36
CA THR A 4 -2.75 -6.11 9.16
C THR A 4 -3.87 -6.30 8.13
N CYS A 5 -4.08 -5.31 7.27
CA CYS A 5 -5.06 -5.37 6.17
C CYS A 5 -4.47 -5.84 4.83
N CYS A 6 -3.25 -6.36 4.83
CA CYS A 6 -2.56 -6.90 3.66
C CYS A 6 -2.08 -8.32 3.90
N ASP A 7 -1.96 -9.09 2.82
CA ASP A 7 -1.37 -10.44 2.82
C ASP A 7 0.09 -10.42 2.35
N ALA A 8 0.72 -11.61 2.33
CA ALA A 8 2.11 -11.76 1.92
C ALA A 8 2.36 -11.38 0.45
N GLN A 9 1.37 -11.60 -0.43
CA GLN A 9 1.51 -11.29 -1.85
C GLN A 9 1.50 -9.77 -2.06
N MET A 10 0.58 -9.06 -1.40
CA MET A 10 0.53 -7.59 -1.42
C MET A 10 1.84 -6.97 -0.92
N ILE A 11 2.45 -7.52 0.13
CA ILE A 11 3.75 -7.05 0.65
C ILE A 11 4.86 -7.25 -0.39
N SER A 12 4.93 -8.42 -1.04
CA SER A 12 5.93 -8.69 -2.08
C SER A 12 5.79 -7.73 -3.28
N THR A 13 4.56 -7.45 -3.68
CA THR A 13 4.27 -6.47 -4.75
C THR A 13 4.66 -5.06 -4.33
N MET A 14 4.37 -4.67 -3.10
CA MET A 14 4.74 -3.36 -2.55
C MET A 14 6.27 -3.18 -2.50
N ASP A 15 7.01 -4.16 -2.00
CA ASP A 15 8.49 -4.12 -1.94
C ASP A 15 9.12 -3.97 -3.33
N THR A 16 8.64 -4.74 -4.31
CA THR A 16 9.10 -4.66 -5.70
C THR A 16 8.89 -3.26 -6.28
N ASN A 17 7.73 -2.64 -6.02
CA ASN A 17 7.42 -1.29 -6.49
C ASN A 17 8.23 -0.22 -5.75
N MET A 18 8.55 -0.43 -4.47
CA MET A 18 9.33 0.50 -3.64
C MET A 18 10.79 0.64 -4.09
N GLN A 19 11.37 -0.36 -4.77
CA GLN A 19 12.73 -0.27 -5.30
C GLN A 19 12.95 0.96 -6.20
N GLN A 20 11.92 1.37 -6.95
CA GLN A 20 11.98 2.59 -7.79
C GLN A 20 12.14 3.87 -6.94
N ALA A 21 11.52 3.91 -5.76
CA ALA A 21 11.58 5.06 -4.86
C ALA A 21 12.96 5.21 -4.18
N GLU A 22 13.72 4.12 -4.04
CA GLU A 22 15.10 4.18 -3.53
C GLU A 22 16.00 5.04 -4.42
N GLY A 23 15.84 4.95 -5.75
CA GLY A 23 16.60 5.76 -6.70
C GLY A 23 16.36 7.28 -6.58
N ILE A 24 15.20 7.68 -6.07
CA ILE A 24 14.78 9.09 -5.93
C ILE A 24 15.07 9.60 -4.53
N PHE A 25 14.62 8.87 -3.50
CA PHE A 25 14.64 9.32 -2.11
C PHE A 25 15.78 8.70 -1.27
N GLY A 26 16.51 7.72 -1.80
CA GLY A 26 17.51 6.95 -1.05
C GLY A 26 18.70 7.74 -0.52
N ARG A 27 18.98 8.93 -1.07
CA ARG A 27 20.00 9.86 -0.55
C ARG A 27 19.63 10.49 0.79
N CYS A 28 18.34 10.47 1.16
CA CYS A 28 17.81 11.04 2.40
C CYS A 28 17.04 9.96 3.17
N THR A 29 17.67 9.40 4.21
CA THR A 29 17.10 8.31 5.01
C THR A 29 15.73 8.66 5.62
N THR A 30 15.52 9.90 6.03
CA THR A 30 14.22 10.33 6.59
C THR A 30 13.14 10.41 5.51
N CYS A 31 13.50 10.92 4.33
CA CYS A 31 12.58 11.10 3.21
C CYS A 31 12.05 9.74 2.74
N ILE A 32 12.95 8.77 2.53
CA ILE A 32 12.57 7.42 2.10
C ILE A 32 11.77 6.67 3.16
N LYS A 33 12.12 6.82 4.45
CA LYS A 33 11.37 6.20 5.55
C LYS A 33 9.95 6.76 5.65
N ASN A 34 9.76 8.07 5.54
CA ASN A 34 8.43 8.68 5.57
C ASN A 34 7.60 8.28 4.34
N PHE A 35 8.22 8.24 3.16
CA PHE A 35 7.56 7.76 1.95
C PHE A 35 7.08 6.32 2.10
N PHE A 36 7.97 5.41 2.50
CA PHE A 36 7.60 4.01 2.75
C PHE A 36 6.55 3.87 3.84
N ARG A 37 6.62 4.68 4.91
CA ARG A 37 5.61 4.68 5.95
C ARG A 37 4.22 5.01 5.40
N SER A 38 4.10 6.05 4.57
CA SER A 38 2.82 6.43 3.96
C SER A 38 2.25 5.31 3.08
N ILE A 39 3.08 4.68 2.26
CA ILE A 39 2.65 3.56 1.41
C ILE A 39 2.23 2.35 2.27
N CYS A 40 3.03 1.97 3.26
CA CYS A 40 2.69 0.89 4.19
C CYS A 40 1.39 1.15 4.95
N ASP A 41 1.14 2.38 5.40
CA ASP A 41 -0.09 2.71 6.11
C ASP A 41 -1.30 2.62 5.16
N MET A 42 -1.17 3.09 3.91
CA MET A 42 -2.25 2.93 2.92
C MET A 42 -2.54 1.46 2.55
N THR A 43 -1.53 0.59 2.52
CA THR A 43 -1.69 -0.81 2.09
C THR A 43 -2.02 -1.77 3.23
N CYS A 44 -1.46 -1.56 4.43
CA CYS A 44 -1.40 -2.59 5.47
C CYS A 44 -1.92 -2.13 6.85
N ALA A 45 -2.23 -0.85 7.06
CA ALA A 45 -2.70 -0.39 8.37
C ALA A 45 -3.97 -1.13 8.80
N ALA A 46 -3.98 -1.66 10.02
CA ALA A 46 -5.13 -2.36 10.58
C ALA A 46 -6.38 -1.48 10.70
N ASP A 47 -6.20 -0.16 10.71
CA ASP A 47 -7.22 0.85 10.84
C ASP A 47 -7.38 1.70 9.56
N GLN A 48 -7.04 1.13 8.39
CA GLN A 48 -7.14 1.80 7.09
C GLN A 48 -8.48 2.50 6.84
N SER A 49 -9.58 1.94 7.35
CA SER A 49 -10.94 2.48 7.20
C SER A 49 -11.14 3.84 7.88
N ARG A 50 -10.23 4.27 8.77
CA ARG A 50 -10.28 5.61 9.38
C ARG A 50 -9.85 6.71 8.42
N PHE A 51 -9.09 6.38 7.38
CA PHE A 51 -8.48 7.37 6.48
C PHE A 51 -8.51 7.00 5.00
N LEU A 52 -9.02 5.82 4.63
CA LEU A 52 -9.29 5.39 3.26
C LEU A 52 -10.72 4.90 3.12
N ALA A 53 -11.33 5.22 1.97
CA ALA A 53 -12.61 4.63 1.55
C ALA A 53 -12.56 4.22 0.07
N ALA A 54 -13.09 3.04 -0.25
CA ALA A 54 -13.28 2.63 -1.64
C ALA A 54 -14.35 3.51 -2.28
N THR A 55 -14.02 4.09 -3.43
CA THR A 55 -14.93 4.94 -4.22
C THR A 55 -15.44 4.24 -5.47
N GLU A 56 -14.71 3.23 -5.94
CA GLU A 56 -15.06 2.46 -7.12
C GLU A 56 -14.60 1.01 -6.95
N ILE A 57 -15.55 0.09 -7.17
CA ILE A 57 -15.35 -1.35 -7.13
C ILE A 57 -15.85 -1.89 -8.47
N LEU A 58 -15.01 -2.68 -9.13
CA LEU A 58 -15.30 -3.34 -10.40
C LEU A 58 -15.28 -4.86 -10.19
N GLU A 59 -15.81 -5.62 -11.14
CA GLU A 59 -15.89 -7.08 -11.10
C GLU A 59 -15.40 -7.66 -12.43
N ASP A 60 -14.61 -8.73 -12.36
CA ASP A 60 -14.20 -9.55 -13.49
C ASP A 60 -14.36 -11.05 -13.19
N ASP A 61 -13.82 -11.91 -14.06
CA ASP A 61 -13.90 -13.37 -13.92
C ASP A 61 -13.23 -13.89 -12.63
N ASP A 62 -12.31 -13.13 -12.02
CA ASP A 62 -11.57 -13.45 -10.80
C ASP A 62 -12.21 -12.86 -9.53
N GLY A 63 -13.21 -11.97 -9.67
CA GLY A 63 -14.04 -11.42 -8.60
C GLY A 63 -14.06 -9.89 -8.53
N GLU A 64 -14.44 -9.35 -7.37
CA GLU A 64 -14.47 -7.92 -7.13
C GLU A 64 -13.07 -7.36 -6.78
N TYR A 65 -12.74 -6.19 -7.32
CA TYR A 65 -11.52 -5.46 -6.98
C TYR A 65 -11.76 -3.95 -6.83
N ILE A 66 -10.92 -3.33 -6.00
CA ILE A 66 -10.97 -1.89 -5.74
C ILE A 66 -10.22 -1.16 -6.87
N ASN A 67 -10.93 -0.34 -7.64
CA ASN A 67 -10.34 0.49 -8.71
C ASN A 67 -10.05 1.92 -8.27
N GLY A 68 -10.77 2.41 -7.25
CA GLY A 68 -10.62 3.78 -6.75
C GLY A 68 -10.69 3.87 -5.22
N ILE A 69 -9.82 4.69 -4.65
CA ILE A 69 -9.77 5.03 -3.22
C ILE A 69 -9.77 6.55 -3.03
N LYS A 70 -10.36 7.02 -1.93
CA LYS A 70 -10.31 8.41 -1.45
C LYS A 70 -9.71 8.49 -0.07
#